data_AF-A0A450U9A7-F1
#
_entry.id   AF-A0A450U9A7-F1
#
_cell.length_a   1.000
_cell.length_b   1.000
_cell.length_c   1.000
_cell.angle_alpha   90.00
_cell.angle_beta   90.00
_cell.angle_gamma   90.00
#
_symmetry.space_group_name_H-M   'P 1'
#
loop_
_entity.id
_entity.type
_entity.pdbx_description
1 polymer ?
#
loop_
_entity_poly.entity_id
_entity_poly.type
_entity_poly.pdbx_seq_one_letter_code
_entity_poly.pdbx_strand_id
1 'polypeptide(L)'
;MLLDTRQDVPLLSLHCEPSGKSIHLANHLPKTTLSELQNLYLSDDRPWVVAFSGGKDSTLLLQLVFDSMLRLGHHASKPVHIVSCDTRVEAPNISAYLNEVLVRIEKGGKRHGLNLLAHLVSPEARESFWGKLIGKGYPSPTRWFRWCTTNMKIRPTRRVIEQITRESGSVVLLLGTRFGESSQRGRRMKDREYTARGLNPHHEIPNALVAAPISHWNTDEVWEYLFNHNPPPWGGSHDFLLDLYRQAAGGECPIVLDLDTPSCGGSRFGCWTCTVVKQDKSMQGFIDTGGTWMQPLIGFRDWLKEIRERPDWRSPIRRDGSTGPGPFLPIKRIEILRELLQLEKNVGQPLVSDDELRYIQSEWRREFDLAETALTLANENGRAIQGMTDAKLPSIEQQVLDDLVAEHAVNPDLVDKLLKLVLHDYRDLNIHGSKAALKRAIEERIEASLKQDGMASAPTDTLPDTAP
;
A
#
# COMPACT_ATOMS: atom_id res chain seq x y z
N MET A 1 -68.73 5.05 -55.38
CA MET A 1 -68.75 6.45 -54.91
C MET A 1 -68.84 6.38 -53.39
N LEU A 2 -67.70 6.58 -52.68
CA LEU A 2 -67.31 7.84 -51.99
C LEU A 2 -68.27 8.13 -50.81
N LEU A 3 -67.93 8.35 -49.53
CA LEU A 3 -66.74 8.68 -48.70
C LEU A 3 -67.17 8.41 -47.22
N ASP A 4 -66.34 7.85 -46.32
CA ASP A 4 -65.58 8.52 -45.22
C ASP A 4 -66.42 9.50 -44.35
N THR A 5 -66.62 9.34 -43.03
CA THR A 5 -65.62 9.62 -41.97
C THR A 5 -66.17 9.40 -40.53
N ARG A 6 -65.24 8.91 -39.67
CA ARG A 6 -65.03 9.12 -38.22
C ARG A 6 -65.94 8.50 -37.13
N GLN A 7 -65.23 7.84 -36.23
CA GLN A 7 -65.63 7.04 -35.06
C GLN A 7 -65.58 7.89 -33.78
N ASP A 8 -66.50 7.62 -32.84
CA ASP A 8 -66.38 7.94 -31.42
C ASP A 8 -66.56 6.65 -30.60
N VAL A 9 -65.63 6.39 -29.67
CA VAL A 9 -65.61 5.26 -28.73
C VAL A 9 -65.64 5.82 -27.31
N PRO A 10 -66.51 5.35 -26.38
CA PRO A 10 -66.52 5.85 -25.01
C PRO A 10 -65.64 5.03 -24.04
N LEU A 11 -64.77 5.77 -23.34
CA LEU A 11 -64.24 5.64 -21.96
C LEU A 11 -64.33 4.29 -21.22
N LEU A 12 -63.16 3.66 -21.01
CA LEU A 12 -62.90 2.66 -19.96
C LEU A 12 -62.20 3.32 -18.76
N SER A 13 -62.76 3.19 -17.57
CA SER A 13 -62.12 3.56 -16.30
C SER A 13 -61.26 2.40 -15.77
N LEU A 14 -59.93 2.62 -15.75
CA LEU A 14 -58.93 1.75 -15.15
C LEU A 14 -58.90 1.94 -13.62
N HIS A 15 -59.18 0.89 -12.86
CA HIS A 15 -58.68 0.75 -11.48
C HIS A 15 -57.43 -0.13 -11.53
N CYS A 16 -56.29 0.47 -11.20
CA CYS A 16 -54.98 -0.17 -11.18
C CYS A 16 -54.60 -0.41 -9.71
N GLU A 17 -54.48 -1.68 -9.30
CA GLU A 17 -53.85 -2.06 -8.04
C GLU A 17 -52.32 -1.85 -8.14
N PRO A 18 -51.64 -1.27 -7.13
CA PRO A 18 -50.19 -1.15 -7.17
C PRO A 18 -49.54 -2.49 -6.82
N SER A 19 -48.72 -2.97 -7.74
CA SER A 19 -47.94 -4.21 -7.68
C SER A 19 -46.90 -4.24 -6.56
N GLY A 20 -47.09 -5.11 -5.57
CA GLY A 20 -46.11 -5.48 -4.53
C GLY A 20 -44.98 -6.39 -5.02
N LYS A 21 -44.26 -6.00 -6.09
CA LYS A 21 -43.16 -6.81 -6.67
C LYS A 21 -41.76 -6.50 -6.12
N SER A 22 -41.58 -5.45 -5.31
CA SER A 22 -40.22 -5.01 -4.90
C SER A 22 -39.67 -5.73 -3.66
N ILE A 23 -40.52 -6.12 -2.70
CA ILE A 23 -40.07 -6.68 -1.41
C ILE A 23 -39.63 -8.16 -1.53
N HIS A 24 -40.10 -8.88 -2.55
CA HIS A 24 -39.81 -10.31 -2.71
C HIS A 24 -38.44 -10.61 -3.37
N LEU A 25 -37.81 -9.67 -4.09
CA LEU A 25 -36.49 -9.92 -4.71
C LEU A 25 -35.32 -9.85 -3.71
N ALA A 26 -35.39 -8.95 -2.72
CA ALA A 26 -34.28 -8.67 -1.79
C ALA A 26 -33.86 -9.91 -0.95
N ASN A 27 -34.83 -10.76 -0.60
CA ASN A 27 -34.57 -11.94 0.25
C ASN A 27 -34.00 -13.16 -0.47
N HIS A 28 -33.92 -13.15 -1.81
CA HIS A 28 -33.40 -14.29 -2.58
C HIS A 28 -31.91 -14.18 -2.87
N LEU A 29 -31.39 -12.98 -3.13
CA LEU A 29 -30.00 -12.81 -3.57
C LEU A 29 -28.97 -13.38 -2.57
N PRO A 30 -29.04 -13.09 -1.25
CA PRO A 30 -28.09 -13.67 -0.29
C PRO A 30 -28.18 -15.20 -0.23
N LYS A 31 -29.39 -15.76 -0.28
CA LYS A 31 -29.60 -17.23 -0.25
C LYS A 31 -29.05 -17.90 -1.50
N THR A 32 -29.24 -17.27 -2.67
CA THR A 32 -28.69 -17.76 -3.94
C THR A 32 -27.17 -17.74 -3.91
N THR A 33 -26.55 -16.61 -3.55
CA THR A 33 -25.08 -16.51 -3.47
C THR A 33 -24.48 -17.47 -2.45
N LEU A 34 -25.13 -17.66 -1.29
CA LEU A 34 -24.70 -18.69 -0.32
C LEU A 34 -24.77 -20.10 -0.90
N SER A 35 -25.84 -20.45 -1.61
CA SER A 35 -25.99 -21.76 -2.23
C SER A 35 -24.94 -22.00 -3.33
N GLU A 36 -24.66 -20.98 -4.15
CA GLU A 36 -23.60 -21.02 -5.16
C GLU A 36 -22.22 -21.20 -4.54
N LEU A 37 -21.94 -20.49 -3.44
CA LEU A 37 -20.71 -20.66 -2.67
C LEU A 37 -20.58 -22.08 -2.11
N GLN A 38 -21.64 -22.63 -1.52
CA GLN A 38 -21.63 -23.99 -0.99
C GLN A 38 -21.39 -25.04 -2.09
N ASN A 39 -22.09 -24.90 -3.22
CA ASN A 39 -21.90 -25.78 -4.38
C ASN A 39 -20.46 -25.69 -4.91
N LEU A 40 -19.91 -24.49 -5.02
CA LEU A 40 -18.52 -24.30 -5.44
C LEU A 40 -17.54 -24.91 -4.42
N TYR A 41 -17.80 -24.72 -3.13
CA TYR A 41 -16.97 -25.25 -2.04
C TYR A 41 -16.91 -26.77 -2.07
N LEU A 42 -18.03 -27.44 -2.32
CA LEU A 42 -18.09 -28.91 -2.38
C LEU A 42 -17.62 -29.49 -3.73
N SER A 43 -17.36 -28.66 -4.74
CA SER A 43 -17.07 -29.13 -6.10
C SER A 43 -15.65 -29.67 -6.32
N ASP A 44 -14.73 -29.38 -5.39
CA ASP A 44 -13.33 -29.84 -5.38
C ASP A 44 -12.71 -29.65 -3.99
N ASP A 45 -11.44 -30.03 -3.83
CA ASP A 45 -10.67 -29.89 -2.58
C ASP A 45 -9.67 -28.72 -2.59
N ARG A 46 -9.69 -27.85 -3.62
CA ARG A 46 -8.71 -26.76 -3.77
C ARG A 46 -8.89 -25.68 -2.70
N PRO A 47 -7.88 -25.34 -1.90
CA PRO A 47 -7.99 -24.30 -0.89
C PRO A 47 -8.52 -22.99 -1.46
N TRP A 48 -9.35 -22.32 -0.66
CA TRP A 48 -9.87 -21.02 -1.02
C TRP A 48 -8.97 -19.93 -0.49
N VAL A 49 -8.74 -18.90 -1.31
CA VAL A 49 -8.08 -17.68 -0.88
C VAL A 49 -9.06 -16.52 -1.01
N VAL A 50 -9.44 -15.90 0.10
CA VAL A 50 -10.32 -14.72 0.13
C VAL A 50 -9.45 -13.48 0.19
N ALA A 51 -9.49 -12.64 -0.86
CA ALA A 51 -8.81 -11.35 -0.83
C ALA A 51 -9.63 -10.35 0.00
N PHE A 52 -9.11 -9.97 1.16
CA PHE A 52 -9.80 -9.12 2.13
C PHE A 52 -9.10 -7.78 2.30
N SER A 53 -9.79 -6.67 2.03
CA SER A 53 -9.22 -5.32 2.12
C SER A 53 -9.84 -4.46 3.24
N GLY A 54 -10.74 -5.02 4.05
CA GLY A 54 -11.49 -4.25 5.05
C GLY A 54 -12.53 -3.26 4.48
N GLY A 55 -12.78 -3.28 3.17
CA GLY A 55 -13.82 -2.48 2.53
C GLY A 55 -15.14 -3.25 2.44
N LYS A 56 -16.26 -2.54 2.22
CA LYS A 56 -17.62 -3.10 2.21
C LYS A 56 -17.76 -4.39 1.38
N ASP A 57 -17.23 -4.40 0.16
CA ASP A 57 -17.44 -5.51 -0.77
C ASP A 57 -16.63 -6.76 -0.34
N SER A 58 -15.42 -6.55 0.18
CA SER A 58 -14.60 -7.65 0.71
C SER A 58 -15.12 -8.18 2.06
N THR A 59 -15.71 -7.30 2.89
CA THR A 59 -16.35 -7.69 4.16
C THR A 59 -17.60 -8.53 3.90
N LEU A 60 -18.45 -8.12 2.96
CA LEU A 60 -19.61 -8.89 2.53
C LEU A 60 -19.19 -10.28 2.03
N LEU A 61 -18.24 -10.34 1.10
CA LEU A 61 -17.77 -11.62 0.55
C LEU A 61 -17.27 -12.54 1.66
N LEU A 62 -16.46 -12.02 2.57
CA LEU A 62 -15.94 -12.80 3.68
C LEU A 62 -17.06 -13.30 4.61
N GLN A 63 -18.06 -12.45 4.89
CA GLN A 63 -19.23 -12.83 5.68
C GLN A 63 -20.02 -13.96 5.04
N LEU A 64 -20.29 -13.87 3.73
CA LEU A 64 -20.96 -14.93 2.99
C LEU A 64 -20.15 -16.24 2.98
N VAL A 65 -18.82 -16.16 2.85
CA VAL A 65 -17.94 -17.34 2.93
C VAL A 65 -17.99 -17.97 4.32
N PHE A 66 -17.91 -17.15 5.37
CA PHE A 66 -17.97 -17.63 6.75
C PHE A 66 -19.32 -18.28 7.06
N ASP A 67 -20.43 -17.64 6.67
CA ASP A 67 -21.79 -18.19 6.83
C ASP A 67 -21.99 -19.49 6.03
N SER A 68 -21.42 -19.57 4.83
CA SER A 68 -21.43 -20.78 4.01
C SER A 68 -20.73 -21.93 4.74
N MET A 69 -19.55 -21.69 5.32
CA MET A 69 -18.81 -22.69 6.10
C MET A 69 -19.58 -23.13 7.35
N LEU A 70 -20.19 -22.19 8.09
CA LEU A 70 -21.02 -22.53 9.25
C LEU A 70 -22.20 -23.43 8.89
N ARG A 71 -22.86 -23.15 7.77
CA ARG A 71 -23.99 -23.96 7.28
C ARG A 71 -23.57 -25.34 6.77
N LEU A 72 -22.35 -25.46 6.24
CA LEU A 72 -21.77 -26.75 5.83
C LEU A 72 -21.36 -27.63 7.03
N GLY A 73 -21.09 -27.01 8.19
CA GLY A 73 -20.74 -27.72 9.42
C GLY A 73 -19.51 -28.62 9.22
N HIS A 74 -19.65 -29.91 9.50
CA HIS A 74 -18.56 -30.89 9.37
C HIS A 74 -18.06 -31.10 7.93
N HIS A 75 -18.84 -30.69 6.91
CA HIS A 75 -18.39 -30.71 5.53
C HIS A 75 -17.43 -29.55 5.18
N ALA A 76 -17.27 -28.55 6.06
CA ALA A 76 -16.35 -27.44 5.88
C ALA A 76 -14.89 -27.80 6.26
N SER A 77 -14.36 -28.87 5.66
CA SER A 77 -13.01 -29.39 5.94
C SER A 77 -11.89 -28.66 5.19
N LYS A 78 -12.21 -28.06 4.04
CA LYS A 78 -11.26 -27.42 3.13
C LYS A 78 -10.64 -26.16 3.73
N PRO A 79 -9.32 -25.95 3.63
CA PRO A 79 -8.68 -24.73 4.10
C PRO A 79 -9.19 -23.47 3.38
N VAL A 80 -9.49 -22.43 4.16
CA VAL A 80 -9.82 -21.08 3.68
C VAL A 80 -8.80 -20.09 4.22
N HIS A 81 -8.01 -19.53 3.32
CA HIS A 81 -7.01 -18.52 3.62
C HIS A 81 -7.57 -17.13 3.37
N ILE A 82 -7.53 -16.26 4.37
CA ILE A 82 -7.90 -14.85 4.24
C ILE A 82 -6.63 -14.06 4.07
N VAL A 83 -6.45 -13.42 2.93
CA VAL A 83 -5.24 -12.64 2.65
C VAL A 83 -5.60 -11.17 2.65
N SER A 84 -4.99 -10.42 3.56
CA SER A 84 -5.10 -8.98 3.64
C SER A 84 -3.74 -8.32 3.54
N CYS A 85 -3.67 -7.13 2.93
CA CYS A 85 -2.42 -6.43 2.69
C CYS A 85 -2.42 -5.08 3.39
N ASP A 86 -1.55 -4.94 4.39
CA ASP A 86 -1.20 -3.65 4.97
C ASP A 86 -0.05 -3.03 4.17
N THR A 87 -0.32 -1.86 3.57
CA THR A 87 0.68 -1.14 2.78
C THR A 87 1.67 -0.33 3.62
N ARG A 88 1.54 -0.34 4.96
CA ARG A 88 2.32 0.46 5.92
C ARG A 88 2.09 1.98 5.83
N VAL A 89 1.20 2.42 4.96
CA VAL A 89 0.84 3.84 4.77
C VAL A 89 -0.68 4.05 4.66
N GLU A 90 -1.48 3.07 5.07
CA GLU A 90 -2.91 3.29 5.30
C GLU A 90 -3.09 4.25 6.50
N ALA A 91 -4.23 4.93 6.59
CA ALA A 91 -4.48 5.80 7.74
C ALA A 91 -4.41 5.00 9.05
N PRO A 92 -3.77 5.49 10.13
CA PRO A 92 -3.46 4.66 11.30
C PRO A 92 -4.69 4.05 11.98
N ASN A 93 -5.81 4.79 12.01
CA ASN A 93 -7.09 4.29 12.50
C ASN A 93 -7.65 3.14 11.65
N ILE A 94 -7.46 3.20 10.32
CA ILE A 94 -7.85 2.12 9.40
C ILE A 94 -6.96 0.89 9.57
N SER A 95 -5.64 1.06 9.69
CA SER A 95 -4.71 -0.05 9.94
C SER A 95 -5.03 -0.76 11.26
N ALA A 96 -5.29 0.00 12.33
CA ALA A 96 -5.67 -0.55 13.63
C ALA A 96 -6.98 -1.36 13.53
N TYR A 97 -8.01 -0.81 12.88
CA TYR A 97 -9.27 -1.50 12.64
C TYR A 97 -9.08 -2.80 11.85
N LEU A 98 -8.31 -2.77 10.76
CA LEU A 98 -8.06 -3.94 9.93
C LEU A 98 -7.38 -5.06 10.72
N ASN A 99 -6.36 -4.73 11.52
CA ASN A 99 -5.66 -5.66 12.39
C ASN A 99 -6.62 -6.29 13.41
N GLU A 100 -7.46 -5.48 14.06
CA GLU A 100 -8.42 -5.97 15.03
C GLU A 100 -9.45 -6.92 14.39
N VAL A 101 -9.97 -6.56 13.22
CA VAL A 101 -10.92 -7.39 12.48
C VAL A 101 -10.31 -8.74 12.10
N LEU A 102 -9.07 -8.78 11.60
CA LEU A 102 -8.38 -10.03 11.29
C LEU A 102 -8.21 -10.93 12.51
N VAL A 103 -7.82 -10.36 13.65
CA VAL A 103 -7.72 -11.11 14.92
C VAL A 103 -9.08 -11.66 15.34
N ARG A 104 -10.16 -10.89 15.19
CA ARG A 104 -11.52 -11.35 15.48
C ARG A 104 -11.96 -12.47 14.54
N ILE A 105 -11.66 -12.35 13.26
CA ILE A 105 -11.95 -13.37 12.26
C ILE A 105 -11.26 -14.70 12.60
N GLU A 106 -9.96 -14.66 12.92
CA GLU A 106 -9.20 -15.87 13.28
C GLU A 106 -9.74 -16.50 14.58
N LYS A 107 -10.02 -15.68 15.60
CA LYS A 107 -10.65 -16.15 16.85
C LYS A 107 -12.04 -16.74 16.58
N GLY A 108 -12.83 -16.11 15.72
CA GLY A 108 -14.14 -16.58 15.29
C GLY A 108 -14.07 -17.93 14.60
N GLY A 109 -13.15 -18.09 13.65
CA GLY A 109 -12.88 -19.36 12.97
C GLY A 109 -12.55 -20.48 13.97
N LYS A 110 -11.63 -20.21 14.92
CA LYS A 110 -11.26 -21.17 15.99
C LYS A 110 -12.44 -21.54 16.88
N ARG A 111 -13.26 -20.57 17.31
CA ARG A 111 -14.45 -20.82 18.15
C ARG A 111 -15.46 -21.73 17.45
N HIS A 112 -15.61 -21.61 16.14
CA HIS A 112 -16.55 -22.40 15.34
C HIS A 112 -15.92 -23.67 14.73
N GLY A 113 -14.65 -23.97 15.05
CA GLY A 113 -13.95 -25.14 14.52
C GLY A 113 -13.70 -25.10 13.00
N LEU A 114 -13.66 -23.90 12.40
CA LEU A 114 -13.47 -23.73 10.96
C LEU A 114 -11.97 -23.78 10.59
N ASN A 115 -11.66 -24.43 9.46
CA ASN A 115 -10.31 -24.45 8.88
C ASN A 115 -10.01 -23.13 8.15
N LEU A 116 -9.81 -22.07 8.94
CA LEU A 116 -9.69 -20.69 8.45
C LEU A 116 -8.40 -20.06 8.98
N LEU A 117 -7.59 -19.54 8.07
CA LEU A 117 -6.26 -18.99 8.34
C LEU A 117 -6.17 -17.55 7.82
N ALA A 118 -5.87 -16.59 8.70
CA ALA A 118 -5.70 -15.20 8.33
C ALA A 118 -4.21 -14.87 8.09
N HIS A 119 -3.92 -14.24 6.95
CA HIS A 119 -2.59 -13.80 6.55
C HIS A 119 -2.60 -12.29 6.37
N LEU A 120 -1.92 -11.57 7.26
CA LEU A 120 -1.63 -10.16 7.08
C LEU A 120 -0.26 -10.02 6.41
N VAL A 121 -0.26 -9.50 5.18
CA VAL A 121 0.96 -9.31 4.39
C VAL A 121 1.32 -7.85 4.28
N SER A 122 2.62 -7.57 4.16
CA SER A 122 3.13 -6.22 3.97
C SER A 122 4.23 -6.18 2.91
N PRO A 123 4.45 -5.03 2.25
CA PRO A 123 5.62 -4.85 1.40
C PRO A 123 6.91 -5.04 2.17
N GLU A 124 7.90 -5.64 1.51
CA GLU A 124 9.28 -5.57 1.98
C GLU A 124 9.76 -4.12 1.96
N ALA A 125 10.79 -3.77 2.74
CA ALA A 125 11.32 -2.41 2.80
C ALA A 125 11.68 -1.83 1.42
N ARG A 126 12.18 -2.65 0.49
CA ARG A 126 12.48 -2.24 -0.90
C ARG A 126 11.26 -1.99 -1.80
N GLU A 127 10.10 -2.46 -1.38
CA GLU A 127 8.80 -2.37 -2.06
C GLU A 127 7.92 -1.27 -1.44
N SER A 128 8.24 -0.84 -0.22
CA SER A 128 7.44 0.11 0.55
C SER A 128 7.47 1.53 -0.02
N PHE A 129 6.56 2.37 0.48
CA PHE A 129 6.47 3.77 0.04
C PHE A 129 7.78 4.51 0.33
N TRP A 130 8.30 4.40 1.55
CA TRP A 130 9.51 5.11 1.97
C TRP A 130 10.78 4.52 1.34
N GLY A 131 10.87 3.21 1.17
CA GLY A 131 12.00 2.61 0.47
C GLY A 131 12.11 3.05 -1.00
N LYS A 132 10.98 3.21 -1.69
CA LYS A 132 10.96 3.77 -3.05
C LYS A 132 11.21 5.28 -3.07
N LEU A 133 10.49 6.04 -2.26
CA LEU A 133 10.50 7.50 -2.31
C LEU A 133 11.77 8.09 -1.68
N ILE A 134 12.12 7.68 -0.46
CA ILE A 134 13.29 8.18 0.28
C ILE A 134 14.53 7.39 -0.09
N GLY A 135 14.46 6.05 -0.12
CA GLY A 135 15.62 5.22 -0.48
C GLY A 135 16.05 5.45 -1.92
N LYS A 136 15.16 5.18 -2.88
CA LYS A 136 15.45 5.31 -4.32
C LYS A 136 15.12 6.69 -4.93
N GLY A 137 14.59 7.65 -4.18
CA GLY A 137 14.25 8.96 -4.73
C GLY A 137 13.08 8.95 -5.73
N TYR A 138 12.21 7.94 -5.72
CA TYR A 138 11.08 7.91 -6.64
C TYR A 138 10.13 9.08 -6.34
N PRO A 139 9.58 9.78 -7.35
CA PRO A 139 8.55 10.76 -7.09
C PRO A 139 7.29 10.11 -6.51
N SER A 140 6.55 10.89 -5.71
CA SER A 140 5.25 10.46 -5.18
C SER A 140 4.28 10.07 -6.32
N PRO A 141 3.43 9.03 -6.15
CA PRO A 141 2.63 8.48 -7.25
C PRO A 141 1.72 9.50 -7.95
N THR A 142 1.66 9.41 -9.29
CA THR A 142 0.75 10.20 -10.13
C THR A 142 -0.26 9.31 -10.84
N ARG A 143 -1.21 9.87 -11.58
CA ARG A 143 -2.14 9.06 -12.37
C ARG A 143 -1.44 8.15 -13.39
N TRP A 144 -0.32 8.60 -13.95
CA TRP A 144 0.44 7.95 -15.02
C TRP A 144 1.62 7.14 -14.49
N PHE A 145 2.13 7.47 -13.29
CA PHE A 145 3.25 6.80 -12.65
C PHE A 145 2.82 6.24 -11.29
N ARG A 146 2.08 5.11 -11.34
CA ARG A 146 1.52 4.43 -10.16
C ARG A 146 2.33 3.20 -9.78
N TRP A 147 3.53 3.42 -9.25
CA TRP A 147 4.37 2.31 -8.78
C TRP A 147 3.86 1.69 -7.47
N CYS A 148 3.09 2.42 -6.66
CA CYS A 148 2.68 1.97 -5.33
C CYS A 148 1.78 0.72 -5.37
N THR A 149 0.79 0.64 -6.25
CA THR A 149 -0.13 -0.52 -6.30
C THR A 149 0.62 -1.84 -6.56
N THR A 150 1.50 -1.86 -7.55
CA THR A 150 2.22 -3.09 -7.91
C THR A 150 3.20 -3.50 -6.81
N ASN A 151 3.97 -2.55 -6.28
CA ASN A 151 4.98 -2.86 -5.26
C ASN A 151 4.35 -3.17 -3.90
N MET A 152 3.33 -2.40 -3.50
CA MET A 152 2.85 -2.42 -2.11
C MET A 152 1.61 -3.29 -1.91
N LYS A 153 0.79 -3.53 -2.95
CA LYS A 153 -0.42 -4.37 -2.85
C LYS A 153 -0.29 -5.68 -3.61
N ILE A 154 0.10 -5.62 -4.89
CA ILE A 154 0.09 -6.81 -5.76
C ILE A 154 1.20 -7.79 -5.37
N ARG A 155 2.46 -7.34 -5.31
CA ARG A 155 3.62 -8.21 -5.03
C ARG A 155 3.54 -8.94 -3.68
N PRO A 156 3.22 -8.28 -2.54
CA PRO A 156 3.15 -8.96 -1.25
C PRO A 156 2.03 -10.00 -1.20
N THR A 157 0.86 -9.64 -1.72
CA THR A 157 -0.29 -10.55 -1.81
C THR A 157 0.04 -11.75 -2.69
N ARG A 158 0.66 -11.51 -3.85
CA ARG A 158 1.06 -12.55 -4.80
C ARG A 158 2.03 -13.55 -4.19
N ARG A 159 3.04 -13.11 -3.42
CA ARG A 159 4.00 -14.00 -2.75
C ARG A 159 3.31 -15.06 -1.88
N VAL A 160 2.29 -14.66 -1.11
CA VAL A 160 1.54 -15.59 -0.25
C VAL A 160 0.62 -16.50 -1.06
N ILE A 161 -0.07 -15.97 -2.07
CA ILE A 161 -0.92 -16.81 -2.94
C ILE A 161 -0.08 -17.85 -3.68
N GLU A 162 1.08 -17.49 -4.21
CA GLU A 162 2.00 -18.41 -4.88
C GLU A 162 2.56 -19.46 -3.92
N GLN A 163 2.85 -19.10 -2.67
CA GLN A 163 3.25 -20.06 -1.64
C GLN A 163 2.15 -21.09 -1.38
N ILE A 164 0.92 -20.64 -1.09
CA ILE A 164 -0.24 -21.53 -0.86
C ILE A 164 -0.49 -22.42 -2.07
N THR A 165 -0.40 -21.85 -3.28
CA THR A 165 -0.60 -22.56 -4.54
C THR A 165 0.48 -23.62 -4.76
N ARG A 166 1.73 -23.36 -4.39
CA ARG A 166 2.83 -24.33 -4.48
C ARG A 166 2.64 -25.49 -3.50
N GLU A 167 2.20 -25.20 -2.29
CA GLU A 167 1.95 -26.20 -1.24
C GLU A 167 0.72 -27.07 -1.58
N SER A 168 -0.29 -26.49 -2.23
CA SER A 168 -1.60 -27.14 -2.47
C SER A 168 -1.80 -27.60 -3.92
N GLY A 169 -0.87 -27.30 -4.82
CA GLY A 169 -0.97 -27.53 -6.27
C GLY A 169 -1.86 -26.53 -7.03
N SER A 170 -3.03 -26.18 -6.49
CA SER A 170 -3.99 -25.25 -7.11
C SER A 170 -4.89 -24.60 -6.06
N VAL A 171 -5.37 -23.37 -6.32
CA VAL A 171 -6.24 -22.61 -5.40
C VAL A 171 -7.41 -21.94 -6.13
N VAL A 172 -8.47 -21.61 -5.37
CA VAL A 172 -9.57 -20.74 -5.82
C VAL A 172 -9.50 -19.39 -5.10
N LEU A 173 -9.16 -18.33 -5.82
CA LEU A 173 -9.12 -16.96 -5.35
C LEU A 173 -10.51 -16.30 -5.46
N LEU A 174 -11.10 -15.96 -4.31
CA LEU A 174 -12.37 -15.25 -4.21
C LEU A 174 -12.13 -13.75 -4.13
N LEU A 175 -12.76 -13.00 -5.05
CA LEU A 175 -12.64 -11.54 -5.14
C LEU A 175 -14.00 -10.86 -4.96
N GLY A 176 -14.03 -9.80 -4.14
CA GLY A 176 -15.21 -8.96 -3.92
C GLY A 176 -15.50 -7.95 -5.04
N THR A 177 -15.33 -8.34 -6.31
CA THR A 177 -15.53 -7.45 -7.46
C THR A 177 -16.95 -7.51 -7.99
N ARG A 178 -17.54 -6.36 -8.37
CA ARG A 178 -18.93 -6.24 -8.85
C ARG A 178 -19.02 -5.55 -10.21
N PHE A 179 -19.99 -5.95 -11.04
CA PHE A 179 -20.24 -5.31 -12.34
C PHE A 179 -20.60 -3.82 -12.19
N GLY A 180 -21.38 -3.49 -11.15
CA GLY A 180 -21.80 -2.13 -10.83
C GLY A 180 -20.71 -1.23 -10.23
N GLU A 181 -19.47 -1.71 -10.04
CA GLU A 181 -18.42 -0.90 -9.42
C GLU A 181 -17.90 0.20 -10.37
N SER A 182 -17.77 -0.10 -11.66
CA SER A 182 -17.56 0.89 -12.72
C SER A 182 -17.80 0.28 -14.10
N SER A 183 -18.17 1.11 -15.09
CA SER A 183 -18.40 0.67 -16.46
C SER A 183 -17.19 -0.07 -17.07
N GLN A 184 -15.97 0.41 -16.80
CA GLN A 184 -14.73 -0.21 -17.28
C GLN A 184 -14.40 -1.53 -16.57
N ARG A 185 -14.73 -1.66 -15.27
CA ARG A 185 -14.58 -2.93 -14.54
C ARG A 185 -15.61 -3.95 -15.01
N GLY A 186 -16.85 -3.51 -15.21
CA GLY A 186 -17.91 -4.36 -15.73
C GLY A 186 -17.60 -4.95 -17.11
N ARG A 187 -17.07 -4.14 -18.05
CA ARG A 187 -16.61 -4.63 -19.37
C ARG A 187 -15.52 -5.69 -19.22
N ARG A 188 -14.45 -5.39 -18.48
CA ARG A 188 -13.34 -6.33 -18.24
C ARG A 188 -13.77 -7.63 -17.54
N MET A 189 -14.83 -7.61 -16.74
CA MET A 189 -15.39 -8.82 -16.14
C MET A 189 -16.17 -9.66 -17.15
N LYS A 190 -16.88 -9.03 -18.08
CA LYS A 190 -17.63 -9.71 -19.16
C LYS A 190 -16.70 -10.33 -20.21
N ASP A 191 -15.55 -9.69 -20.46
CA ASP A 191 -14.58 -10.15 -21.45
C ASP A 191 -13.73 -11.35 -20.99
N ARG A 192 -13.99 -11.92 -19.81
CA ARG A 192 -13.26 -13.08 -19.29
C ARG A 192 -13.88 -14.38 -19.76
N GLU A 193 -13.03 -15.34 -20.07
CA GLU A 193 -13.44 -16.72 -20.29
C GLU A 193 -13.71 -17.40 -18.94
N TYR A 194 -14.94 -17.90 -18.78
CA TYR A 194 -15.35 -18.64 -17.62
C TYR A 194 -15.50 -20.12 -17.97
N THR A 195 -15.00 -20.96 -17.09
CA THR A 195 -15.32 -22.38 -17.08
C THR A 195 -16.81 -22.60 -16.81
N ALA A 196 -17.30 -23.81 -17.05
CA ALA A 196 -18.67 -24.21 -16.71
C ALA A 196 -19.04 -23.99 -15.22
N ARG A 197 -18.04 -23.82 -14.34
CA ARG A 197 -18.20 -23.56 -12.90
C ARG A 197 -18.10 -22.07 -12.54
N GLY A 198 -18.10 -21.17 -13.53
CA GLY A 198 -17.98 -19.72 -13.30
C GLY A 198 -16.58 -19.28 -12.84
N LEU A 199 -15.56 -20.13 -12.99
CA LEU A 199 -14.18 -19.81 -12.63
C LEU A 199 -13.39 -19.36 -13.84
N ASN A 200 -12.54 -18.34 -13.69
CA ASN A 200 -11.60 -17.91 -14.72
C ASN A 200 -10.14 -18.10 -14.26
N PRO A 201 -9.19 -18.50 -15.12
CA PRO A 201 -7.78 -18.56 -14.76
C PRO A 201 -7.24 -17.18 -14.33
N HIS A 202 -6.36 -17.16 -13.33
CA HIS A 202 -5.63 -15.94 -12.98
C HIS A 202 -4.52 -15.69 -14.00
N HIS A 203 -4.58 -14.55 -14.69
CA HIS A 203 -3.61 -14.17 -15.74
C HIS A 203 -2.12 -14.22 -15.33
N GLU A 204 -1.82 -13.96 -14.06
CA GLU A 204 -0.44 -13.81 -13.57
C GLU A 204 0.03 -14.94 -12.64
N ILE A 205 -0.87 -15.70 -12.04
CA ILE A 205 -0.55 -16.68 -10.99
C ILE A 205 -0.94 -18.06 -11.54
N PRO A 206 0.04 -18.90 -11.92
CA PRO A 206 -0.23 -20.23 -12.43
C PRO A 206 -1.06 -21.04 -11.45
N ASN A 207 -1.98 -21.86 -11.95
CA ASN A 207 -2.85 -22.76 -11.17
C ASN A 207 -3.76 -22.09 -10.12
N ALA A 208 -3.93 -20.77 -10.19
CA ALA A 208 -4.96 -20.05 -9.44
C ALA A 208 -6.19 -19.80 -10.32
N LEU A 209 -7.36 -20.25 -9.85
CA LEU A 209 -8.66 -19.96 -10.45
C LEU A 209 -9.33 -18.82 -9.69
N VAL A 210 -10.07 -17.96 -10.37
CA VAL A 210 -10.72 -16.78 -9.77
C VAL A 210 -12.22 -16.96 -9.80
N ALA A 211 -12.88 -16.62 -8.70
CA ALA A 211 -14.33 -16.48 -8.62
C ALA A 211 -14.71 -15.09 -8.10
N ALA A 212 -15.84 -14.56 -8.58
CA ALA A 212 -16.42 -13.29 -8.13
C ALA A 212 -17.88 -13.51 -7.66
N PRO A 213 -18.09 -14.10 -6.48
CA PRO A 213 -19.43 -14.55 -6.03
C PRO A 213 -20.44 -13.42 -5.89
N ILE A 214 -19.97 -12.22 -5.55
CA ILE A 214 -20.82 -11.04 -5.37
C ILE A 214 -20.92 -10.18 -6.64
N SER A 215 -20.53 -10.71 -7.81
CA SER A 215 -20.41 -9.93 -9.05
C SER A 215 -21.68 -9.18 -9.46
N HIS A 216 -22.85 -9.75 -9.16
CA HIS A 216 -24.16 -9.20 -9.49
C HIS A 216 -24.76 -8.28 -8.41
N TRP A 217 -24.13 -8.19 -7.24
CA TRP A 217 -24.63 -7.34 -6.16
C TRP A 217 -24.51 -5.86 -6.52
N ASN A 218 -25.51 -5.07 -6.16
CA ASN A 218 -25.46 -3.62 -6.20
C ASN A 218 -24.93 -3.06 -4.88
N THR A 219 -24.77 -1.73 -4.78
CA THR A 219 -24.18 -1.10 -3.59
C THR A 219 -25.13 -1.13 -2.40
N ASP A 220 -26.43 -0.98 -2.63
CA ASP A 220 -27.44 -0.92 -1.57
C ASP A 220 -27.67 -2.31 -0.96
N GLU A 221 -27.72 -3.35 -1.78
CA GLU A 221 -27.77 -4.75 -1.34
C GLU A 221 -26.58 -5.11 -0.46
N VAL A 222 -25.38 -4.62 -0.79
CA VAL A 222 -24.18 -4.83 0.04
C VAL A 222 -24.36 -4.20 1.42
N TRP A 223 -24.84 -2.95 1.48
CA TRP A 223 -25.05 -2.25 2.74
C TRP A 223 -26.19 -2.82 3.56
N GLU A 224 -27.31 -3.12 2.92
CA GLU A 224 -28.47 -3.75 3.55
C GLU A 224 -28.06 -5.07 4.21
N TYR A 225 -27.30 -5.91 3.49
CA TYR A 225 -26.83 -7.17 4.07
C TYR A 225 -25.90 -6.95 5.27
N LEU A 226 -24.88 -6.07 5.14
CA LEU A 226 -23.94 -5.79 6.22
C LEU A 226 -24.63 -5.19 7.44
N PHE A 227 -25.64 -4.36 7.26
CA PHE A 227 -26.42 -3.77 8.34
C PHE A 227 -27.31 -4.81 9.02
N ASN A 228 -28.07 -5.59 8.24
CA ASN A 228 -29.01 -6.59 8.75
C ASN A 228 -28.32 -7.81 9.39
N HIS A 229 -27.06 -8.08 9.04
CA HIS A 229 -26.26 -9.17 9.59
C HIS A 229 -25.11 -8.66 10.47
N ASN A 230 -25.38 -7.60 11.24
CA ASN A 230 -24.50 -7.08 12.28
C ASN A 230 -25.05 -7.53 13.66
N PRO A 231 -24.29 -8.25 14.51
CA PRO A 231 -22.86 -8.56 14.40
C PRO A 231 -22.52 -9.69 13.42
N PRO A 232 -21.32 -9.68 12.81
CA PRO A 232 -20.86 -10.77 11.96
C PRO A 232 -20.61 -12.06 12.77
N PRO A 233 -20.58 -13.24 12.12
CA PRO A 233 -20.44 -14.55 12.78
C PRO A 233 -19.09 -14.73 13.51
N TRP A 234 -18.05 -14.01 13.11
CA TRP A 234 -16.76 -14.00 13.82
C TRP A 234 -16.73 -13.05 15.03
N GLY A 235 -17.79 -12.29 15.26
CA GLY A 235 -17.93 -11.33 16.37
C GLY A 235 -17.31 -9.95 16.10
N GLY A 236 -17.60 -9.02 17.00
CA GLY A 236 -17.35 -7.59 16.78
C GLY A 236 -18.58 -6.91 16.17
N SER A 237 -18.37 -5.79 15.48
CA SER A 237 -19.43 -5.05 14.81
C SER A 237 -18.92 -4.44 13.51
N HIS A 238 -19.83 -4.23 12.56
CA HIS A 238 -19.59 -3.46 11.35
C HIS A 238 -19.79 -1.95 11.55
N ASP A 239 -20.10 -1.48 12.77
CA ASP A 239 -20.41 -0.06 13.03
C ASP A 239 -19.28 0.87 12.60
N PHE A 240 -18.02 0.52 12.89
CA PHE A 240 -16.88 1.32 12.43
C PHE A 240 -16.84 1.45 10.90
N LEU A 241 -17.12 0.37 10.17
CA LEU A 241 -17.16 0.37 8.71
C LEU A 241 -18.34 1.20 8.19
N LEU A 242 -19.51 1.06 8.81
CA LEU A 242 -20.71 1.82 8.44
C LEU A 242 -20.51 3.32 8.68
N ASP A 243 -20.02 3.70 9.86
CA ASP A 243 -19.70 5.08 10.22
C ASP A 243 -18.64 5.66 9.30
N LEU A 244 -17.58 4.90 9.02
CA LEU A 244 -16.52 5.30 8.12
C LEU A 244 -17.05 5.71 6.74
N TYR A 245 -17.91 4.89 6.14
CA TYR A 245 -18.50 5.20 4.83
C TYR A 245 -19.55 6.31 4.89
N ARG A 246 -20.33 6.41 5.98
CA ARG A 246 -21.26 7.52 6.21
C ARG A 246 -20.54 8.87 6.30
N GLN A 247 -19.45 8.94 7.05
CA GLN A 247 -18.64 10.14 7.21
C GLN A 247 -18.01 10.59 5.88
N ALA A 248 -17.49 9.64 5.10
CA ALA A 248 -16.84 9.97 3.84
C ALA A 248 -17.82 10.41 2.73
N ALA A 249 -19.12 10.23 2.94
CA ALA A 249 -20.19 10.77 2.10
C ALA A 249 -20.68 12.17 2.54
N GLY A 250 -20.09 12.77 3.58
CA GLY A 250 -20.46 14.10 4.06
C GLY A 250 -21.50 14.11 5.17
N GLY A 251 -21.62 13.03 5.95
CA GLY A 251 -22.48 12.97 7.13
C GLY A 251 -23.96 12.70 6.85
N GLU A 252 -24.46 13.02 5.65
CA GLU A 252 -25.78 12.60 5.18
C GLU A 252 -25.67 11.25 4.44
N CYS A 253 -25.69 10.15 5.18
CA CYS A 253 -26.14 8.88 4.61
C CYS A 253 -27.53 8.60 5.19
N PRO A 254 -28.62 8.92 4.47
CA PRO A 254 -29.88 8.26 4.77
C PRO A 254 -29.61 6.80 4.42
N ILE A 255 -29.56 5.93 5.42
CA ILE A 255 -29.70 4.49 5.16
C ILE A 255 -31.06 4.38 4.46
N VAL A 256 -30.99 4.17 3.15
CA VAL A 256 -32.06 4.49 2.22
C VAL A 256 -33.22 3.52 2.45
N LEU A 257 -34.25 3.98 3.15
CA LEU A 257 -35.59 3.40 3.10
C LEU A 257 -36.34 3.78 1.80
N ASP A 258 -35.72 4.58 0.92
CA ASP A 258 -36.39 5.22 -0.22
C ASP A 258 -35.55 5.21 -1.52
N LEU A 259 -35.92 4.34 -2.47
CA LEU A 259 -35.17 3.90 -3.68
C LEU A 259 -34.60 5.01 -4.59
N ASP A 260 -35.01 6.28 -4.43
CA ASP A 260 -34.61 7.42 -5.26
C ASP A 260 -33.42 8.24 -4.72
N THR A 261 -32.80 7.83 -3.59
CA THR A 261 -31.66 8.56 -2.99
C THR A 261 -30.30 7.96 -3.39
N PRO A 262 -29.32 8.75 -3.87
CA PRO A 262 -28.02 8.24 -4.31
C PRO A 262 -27.20 7.62 -3.15
N SER A 263 -26.77 6.37 -3.35
CA SER A 263 -26.06 5.53 -2.37
C SER A 263 -24.68 6.07 -1.96
N CYS A 264 -24.39 6.05 -0.65
CA CYS A 264 -23.15 6.55 -0.04
C CYS A 264 -21.89 5.68 -0.31
N GLY A 265 -21.96 4.67 -1.18
CA GLY A 265 -20.90 3.65 -1.38
C GLY A 265 -19.77 4.00 -2.37
N GLY A 266 -19.64 5.24 -2.83
CA GLY A 266 -18.61 5.67 -3.78
C GLY A 266 -17.24 5.97 -3.15
N SER A 267 -17.17 6.18 -1.84
CA SER A 267 -15.95 6.59 -1.16
C SER A 267 -14.97 5.42 -1.00
N ARG A 268 -13.68 5.67 -1.29
CA ARG A 268 -12.59 4.69 -1.17
C ARG A 268 -11.58 5.19 -0.15
N PHE A 269 -11.43 4.44 0.91
CA PHE A 269 -10.38 4.62 1.91
C PHE A 269 -9.06 4.12 1.35
N GLY A 270 -7.98 4.87 1.59
CA GLY A 270 -6.68 4.52 1.05
C GLY A 270 -5.55 5.15 1.84
N CYS A 271 -4.36 5.05 1.25
CA CYS A 271 -3.13 5.45 1.89
C CYS A 271 -3.12 6.96 2.20
N TRP A 272 -2.72 7.35 3.40
CA TRP A 272 -2.63 8.76 3.81
C TRP A 272 -1.60 9.54 2.99
N THR A 273 -0.63 8.84 2.38
CA THR A 273 0.37 9.42 1.49
C THR A 273 -0.09 9.53 0.02
N CYS A 274 -1.35 9.23 -0.29
CA CYS A 274 -1.83 9.14 -1.66
C CYS A 274 -1.88 10.51 -2.37
N THR A 275 -0.92 10.75 -3.26
CA THR A 275 -0.80 11.98 -4.07
C THR A 275 -1.52 11.93 -5.42
N VAL A 276 -2.23 10.83 -5.73
CA VAL A 276 -2.93 10.64 -7.02
C VAL A 276 -4.25 11.42 -7.06
N VAL A 277 -4.92 11.53 -5.92
CA VAL A 277 -6.13 12.34 -5.75
C VAL A 277 -5.77 13.81 -5.52
N LYS A 278 -6.71 14.74 -5.75
CA LYS A 278 -6.42 16.16 -5.47
C LYS A 278 -6.35 16.41 -3.97
N GLN A 279 -7.38 15.98 -3.26
CA GLN A 279 -7.57 16.08 -1.81
C GLN A 279 -7.95 14.70 -1.27
N ASP A 280 -7.52 14.40 -0.05
CA ASP A 280 -7.93 13.19 0.66
C ASP A 280 -9.20 13.46 1.47
N LYS A 281 -10.36 13.17 0.86
CA LYS A 281 -11.67 13.36 1.50
C LYS A 281 -11.89 12.40 2.68
N SER A 282 -11.24 11.23 2.66
CA SER A 282 -11.38 10.26 3.76
C SER A 282 -10.70 10.80 5.01
N MET A 283 -9.46 11.28 4.87
CA MET A 283 -8.74 11.84 5.99
C MET A 283 -9.40 13.13 6.51
N GLN A 284 -9.89 13.97 5.60
CA GLN A 284 -10.64 15.16 5.98
C GLN A 284 -11.89 14.80 6.79
N GLY A 285 -12.66 13.79 6.36
CA GLY A 285 -13.83 13.32 7.11
C GLY A 285 -13.50 12.81 8.52
N PHE A 286 -12.33 12.19 8.71
CA PHE A 286 -11.89 11.82 10.05
C PHE A 286 -11.53 13.01 10.93
N ILE A 287 -10.89 14.03 10.36
CA ILE A 287 -10.52 15.25 11.06
C ILE A 287 -11.78 16.01 11.49
N ASP A 288 -12.75 16.14 10.58
CA ASP A 288 -14.02 16.84 10.81
C ASP A 288 -14.85 16.16 11.92
N THR A 289 -14.63 14.87 12.16
CA THR A 289 -15.32 14.06 13.18
C THR A 289 -14.52 13.86 14.47
N GLY A 290 -13.43 14.61 14.66
CA GLY A 290 -12.66 14.66 15.91
C GLY A 290 -11.24 14.08 15.82
N GLY A 291 -10.83 13.56 14.67
CA GLY A 291 -9.48 13.05 14.40
C GLY A 291 -8.45 14.15 14.09
N THR A 292 -8.48 15.27 14.79
CA THR A 292 -7.65 16.47 14.52
C THR A 292 -6.14 16.20 14.54
N TRP A 293 -5.71 15.16 15.26
CA TRP A 293 -4.33 14.67 15.28
C TRP A 293 -3.82 14.23 13.90
N MET A 294 -4.69 13.93 12.94
CA MET A 294 -4.32 13.57 11.56
C MET A 294 -4.04 14.79 10.67
N GLN A 295 -4.32 16.02 11.12
CA GLN A 295 -4.07 17.24 10.34
C GLN A 295 -2.62 17.36 9.83
N PRO A 296 -1.57 17.05 10.62
CA PRO A 296 -0.19 17.07 10.15
C PRO A 296 0.09 16.07 9.01
N LEU A 297 -0.64 14.94 8.95
CA LEU A 297 -0.48 13.94 7.88
C LEU A 297 -0.96 14.49 6.53
N ILE A 298 -2.08 15.22 6.51
CA ILE A 298 -2.55 15.91 5.30
C ILE A 298 -1.53 16.95 4.85
N GLY A 299 -1.03 17.77 5.78
CA GLY A 299 -0.02 18.78 5.48
C GLY A 299 1.24 18.18 4.84
N PHE A 300 1.77 17.10 5.42
CA PHE A 300 2.91 16.39 4.86
C PHE A 300 2.62 15.76 3.50
N ARG A 301 1.43 15.17 3.31
CA ARG A 301 0.99 14.61 2.03
C ARG A 301 0.91 15.68 0.94
N ASP A 302 0.39 16.86 1.27
CA ASP A 302 0.28 17.97 0.32
C ASP A 302 1.67 18.52 -0.02
N TRP A 303 2.56 18.60 0.96
CA TRP A 303 3.97 18.93 0.74
C TRP A 303 4.67 17.91 -0.19
N LEU A 304 4.49 16.59 0.01
CA LEU A 304 5.02 15.55 -0.89
C LEU A 304 4.50 15.68 -2.33
N LYS A 305 3.28 16.20 -2.50
CA LYS A 305 2.69 16.45 -3.82
C LYS A 305 3.30 17.71 -4.45
N GLU A 306 3.58 18.74 -3.66
CA GLU A 306 4.22 19.97 -4.10
C GLU A 306 5.66 19.75 -4.54
N ILE A 307 6.50 19.15 -3.68
CA ILE A 307 7.93 18.95 -3.97
C ILE A 307 8.17 18.04 -5.18
N ARG A 308 7.22 17.16 -5.51
CA ARG A 308 7.31 16.31 -6.71
C ARG A 308 7.37 17.13 -7.99
N GLU A 309 6.63 18.23 -8.04
CA GLU A 309 6.50 19.10 -9.23
C GLU A 309 7.63 20.13 -9.33
N ARG A 310 8.47 20.27 -8.29
CA ARG A 310 9.61 21.19 -8.25
C ARG A 310 10.79 20.65 -9.05
N PRO A 311 11.22 21.29 -10.16
CA PRO A 311 12.31 20.78 -10.99
C PRO A 311 13.67 20.77 -10.27
N ASP A 312 13.92 21.75 -9.41
CA ASP A 312 15.14 21.89 -8.60
C ASP A 312 15.32 20.76 -7.56
N TRP A 313 14.26 19.99 -7.30
CA TRP A 313 14.31 18.82 -6.42
C TRP A 313 14.69 17.53 -7.15
N ARG A 314 14.68 17.55 -8.49
CA ARG A 314 14.73 16.35 -9.34
C ARG A 314 16.04 16.34 -10.13
N SER A 315 16.63 15.15 -10.25
CA SER A 315 17.70 14.91 -11.21
C SER A 315 17.20 15.16 -12.64
N PRO A 316 17.98 15.81 -13.53
CA PRO A 316 17.62 15.95 -14.94
C PRO A 316 17.78 14.64 -15.74
N ILE A 317 18.35 13.61 -15.11
CA ILE A 317 18.59 12.28 -15.69
C ILE A 317 17.79 11.24 -14.91
N ARG A 318 17.03 10.42 -15.64
CA ARG A 318 16.27 9.29 -15.08
C ARG A 318 17.19 8.11 -14.74
N ARG A 319 16.68 7.17 -13.95
CA ARG A 319 17.44 5.97 -13.56
C ARG A 319 17.78 5.03 -14.72
N ASP A 320 17.10 5.14 -15.85
CA ASP A 320 17.42 4.40 -17.08
C ASP A 320 18.44 5.11 -17.98
N GLY A 321 18.98 6.26 -17.53
CA GLY A 321 19.92 7.09 -18.28
C GLY A 321 19.26 8.07 -19.26
N SER A 322 17.93 8.03 -19.42
CA SER A 322 17.22 8.96 -20.31
C SER A 322 17.10 10.37 -19.70
N THR A 323 17.11 11.39 -20.56
CA THR A 323 16.87 12.77 -20.15
C THR A 323 15.41 12.97 -19.74
N GLY A 324 15.20 13.66 -18.63
CA GLY A 324 13.87 13.97 -18.10
C GLY A 324 13.85 13.98 -16.57
N PRO A 325 12.71 14.33 -15.95
CA PRO A 325 12.62 14.43 -14.49
C PRO A 325 12.85 13.07 -13.82
N GLY A 326 14.07 12.88 -13.33
CA GLY A 326 14.59 11.69 -12.69
C GLY A 326 14.25 11.61 -11.20
N PRO A 327 14.99 10.84 -10.40
CA PRO A 327 14.72 10.73 -8.96
C PRO A 327 15.00 12.03 -8.21
N PHE A 328 14.51 12.13 -6.97
CA PHE A 328 14.90 13.19 -6.04
C PHE A 328 16.41 13.22 -5.83
N LEU A 329 16.98 14.41 -5.70
CA LEU A 329 18.40 14.61 -5.40
C LEU A 329 18.75 14.08 -4.00
N PRO A 330 20.00 13.60 -3.77
CA PRO A 330 20.47 13.11 -2.48
C PRO A 330 20.09 13.96 -1.27
N ILE A 331 20.44 15.25 -1.30
CA ILE A 331 20.18 16.20 -0.21
C ILE A 331 18.67 16.33 0.06
N LYS A 332 17.85 16.26 -0.99
CA LYS A 332 16.39 16.34 -0.89
C LYS A 332 15.77 15.08 -0.30
N ARG A 333 16.38 13.90 -0.50
CA ARG A 333 15.94 12.67 0.17
C ARG A 333 16.21 12.73 1.68
N ILE A 334 17.33 13.31 2.09
CA ILE A 334 17.65 13.57 3.50
C ILE A 334 16.62 14.53 4.12
N GLU A 335 16.28 15.60 3.40
CA GLU A 335 15.27 16.58 3.81
C GLU A 335 13.90 15.92 4.03
N ILE A 336 13.45 15.07 3.10
CA ILE A 336 12.19 14.31 3.24
C ILE A 336 12.22 13.37 4.45
N LEU A 337 13.33 12.68 4.70
CA LEU A 337 13.44 11.79 5.86
C LEU A 337 13.35 12.57 7.17
N ARG A 338 14.01 13.74 7.25
CA ARG A 338 13.96 14.60 8.45
C ARG A 338 12.54 15.06 8.75
N GLU A 339 11.83 15.56 7.73
CA GLU A 339 10.43 15.99 7.89
C GLU A 339 9.52 14.83 8.28
N LEU A 340 9.75 13.62 7.73
CA LEU A 340 8.99 12.43 8.11
C LEU A 340 9.20 12.05 9.58
N LEU A 341 10.44 12.04 10.07
CA LEU A 341 10.74 11.71 11.46
C LEU A 341 10.21 12.78 12.43
N GLN A 342 10.21 14.05 12.04
CA GLN A 342 9.56 15.11 12.81
C GLN A 342 8.03 14.92 12.85
N LEU A 343 7.43 14.52 11.73
CA LEU A 343 6.01 14.19 11.67
C LEU A 343 5.65 13.02 12.59
N GLU A 344 6.49 11.98 12.69
CA GLU A 344 6.30 10.87 13.64
C GLU A 344 6.21 11.37 15.08
N LYS A 345 7.11 12.29 15.48
CA LYS A 345 7.07 12.92 16.82
C LYS A 345 5.79 13.71 17.04
N ASN A 346 5.37 14.48 16.05
CA ASN A 346 4.16 15.31 16.15
C ASN A 346 2.88 14.46 16.27
N VAL A 347 2.83 13.34 15.56
CA VAL A 347 1.68 12.41 15.57
C VAL A 347 1.75 11.44 16.76
N GLY A 348 2.94 11.20 17.31
CA GLY A 348 3.17 10.32 18.46
C GLY A 348 3.20 8.83 18.12
N GLN A 349 3.43 8.46 16.86
CA GLN A 349 3.50 7.05 16.44
C GLN A 349 4.47 6.86 15.25
N PRO A 350 5.04 5.64 15.08
CA PRO A 350 5.85 5.32 13.90
C PRO A 350 5.04 5.40 12.60
N LEU A 351 5.59 6.12 11.62
CA LEU A 351 5.12 6.23 10.24
C LEU A 351 6.10 5.56 9.25
N VAL A 352 7.34 5.29 9.67
CA VAL A 352 8.34 4.49 8.97
C VAL A 352 8.90 3.42 9.91
N SER A 353 9.03 2.19 9.40
CA SER A 353 9.58 1.08 10.19
C SER A 353 11.11 1.09 10.23
N ASP A 354 11.70 0.49 11.26
CA ASP A 354 13.15 0.34 11.39
C ASP A 354 13.77 -0.41 10.21
N ASP A 355 13.07 -1.40 9.64
CA ASP A 355 13.52 -2.12 8.45
C ASP A 355 13.55 -1.22 7.20
N GLU A 356 12.61 -0.27 7.09
CA GLU A 356 12.64 0.74 6.04
C GLU A 356 13.79 1.71 6.22
N LEU A 357 14.08 2.14 7.45
CA LEU A 357 15.22 3.02 7.76
C LEU A 357 16.55 2.34 7.42
N ARG A 358 16.74 1.07 7.81
CA ARG A 358 17.93 0.28 7.44
C ARG A 358 18.05 0.13 5.93
N TYR A 359 16.94 -0.13 5.23
CA TYR A 359 16.93 -0.23 3.78
C TYR A 359 17.29 1.11 3.12
N ILE A 360 16.71 2.22 3.58
CA ILE A 360 17.02 3.58 3.10
C ILE A 360 18.51 3.84 3.25
N GLN A 361 19.08 3.57 4.43
CA GLN A 361 20.53 3.72 4.64
C GLN A 361 21.34 2.86 3.68
N SER A 362 20.94 1.61 3.46
CA SER A 362 21.65 0.71 2.55
C SER A 362 21.66 1.21 1.09
N GLU A 363 20.57 1.82 0.64
CA GLU A 363 20.49 2.41 -0.70
C GLU A 363 21.29 3.70 -0.78
N TRP A 364 21.24 4.54 0.25
CA TRP A 364 22.03 5.77 0.26
C TRP A 364 23.52 5.47 0.33
N ARG A 365 23.97 4.47 1.09
CA ARG A 365 25.39 4.03 1.10
C ARG A 365 25.91 3.64 -0.27
N ARG A 366 25.06 3.00 -1.08
CA ARG A 366 25.39 2.64 -2.46
C ARG A 366 25.43 3.84 -3.41
N GLU A 367 24.70 4.91 -3.10
CA GLU A 367 24.52 6.05 -4.02
C GLU A 367 25.35 7.29 -3.63
N PHE A 368 25.38 7.69 -2.36
CA PHE A 368 25.98 8.97 -1.93
C PHE A 368 26.32 9.12 -0.42
N ASP A 369 25.80 8.28 0.50
CA ASP A 369 25.88 8.50 1.95
C ASP A 369 26.62 7.40 2.70
N LEU A 370 27.91 7.61 2.94
CA LEU A 370 28.75 6.71 3.71
C LEU A 370 28.74 7.00 5.22
N ALA A 371 28.16 8.12 5.64
CA ALA A 371 28.17 8.62 7.03
C ALA A 371 26.98 8.13 7.88
N GLU A 372 26.22 7.18 7.36
CA GLU A 372 25.04 6.61 8.03
C GLU A 372 23.97 7.65 8.42
N THR A 373 23.78 8.67 7.59
CA THR A 373 22.92 9.83 7.89
C THR A 373 21.48 9.44 8.23
N ALA A 374 20.90 8.44 7.54
CA ALA A 374 19.53 8.00 7.83
C ALA A 374 19.40 7.38 9.23
N LEU A 375 20.40 6.63 9.67
CA LEU A 375 20.43 6.02 11.00
C LEU A 375 20.70 7.05 12.09
N THR A 376 21.62 7.99 11.83
CA THR A 376 21.88 9.12 12.73
C THR A 376 20.61 9.95 12.96
N LEU A 377 19.91 10.33 11.88
CA LEU A 377 18.63 11.05 11.98
C LEU A 377 17.58 10.25 12.74
N ALA A 378 17.49 8.93 12.52
CA ALA A 378 16.58 8.09 13.28
C ALA A 378 16.91 8.10 14.78
N ASN A 379 18.18 7.98 15.14
CA ASN A 379 18.64 7.95 16.53
C ASN A 379 18.43 9.30 17.24
N GLU A 380 18.68 10.43 16.57
CA GLU A 380 18.34 11.78 17.06
C GLU A 380 16.83 11.96 17.30
N ASN A 381 16.00 11.17 16.61
CA ASN A 381 14.56 11.15 16.77
C ASN A 381 14.05 10.10 17.76
N GLY A 382 14.94 9.54 18.60
CA GLY A 382 14.59 8.62 19.67
C GLY A 382 14.40 7.17 19.22
N ARG A 383 14.83 6.82 18.00
CA ARG A 383 14.95 5.42 17.57
C ARG A 383 16.25 4.84 18.12
N ALA A 384 16.27 3.53 18.38
CA ALA A 384 17.49 2.83 18.79
C ALA A 384 17.85 1.80 17.71
N ILE A 385 18.32 2.29 16.56
CA ILE A 385 18.65 1.43 15.41
C ILE A 385 20.16 1.30 15.33
N GLN A 386 20.66 0.10 15.62
CA GLN A 386 22.06 -0.24 15.38
C GLN A 386 22.32 -0.32 13.87
N GLY A 387 23.39 0.33 13.42
CA GLY A 387 23.95 0.11 12.09
C GLY A 387 24.51 -1.31 11.97
N MET A 388 24.75 -1.77 10.74
CA MET A 388 25.48 -3.04 10.50
C MET A 388 26.98 -2.92 10.84
N THR A 389 27.41 -1.81 11.46
CA THR A 389 28.78 -1.31 11.49
C THR A 389 29.39 -1.39 12.90
N ASP A 390 29.19 -2.50 13.62
CA ASP A 390 30.01 -2.86 14.79
C ASP A 390 31.21 -3.75 14.40
N ALA A 391 31.73 -3.59 13.18
CA ALA A 391 33.06 -4.10 12.83
C ALA A 391 34.08 -2.97 12.99
N LYS A 392 34.50 -2.69 14.22
CA LYS A 392 35.75 -1.95 14.45
C LYS A 392 36.89 -2.73 13.80
N LEU A 393 37.80 -2.02 13.13
CA LEU A 393 39.08 -2.63 12.73
C LEU A 393 39.75 -3.26 13.96
N PRO A 394 40.41 -4.42 13.81
CA PRO A 394 41.26 -4.98 14.87
C PRO A 394 42.20 -3.90 15.43
N SER A 395 42.37 -3.85 16.75
CA SER A 395 43.05 -2.75 17.46
C SER A 395 44.46 -2.44 16.97
N ILE A 396 45.15 -3.44 16.41
CA ILE A 396 46.51 -3.32 15.87
C ILE A 396 46.52 -2.52 14.56
N GLU A 397 45.55 -2.76 13.68
CA GLU A 397 45.45 -2.08 12.38
C GLU A 397 45.04 -0.62 12.56
N GLN A 398 44.20 -0.33 13.56
CA GLN A 398 43.82 1.03 13.94
C GLN A 398 45.01 1.83 14.49
N GLN A 399 45.85 1.23 15.35
CA GLN A 399 47.04 1.88 15.89
C GLN A 399 48.07 2.23 14.81
N VAL A 400 48.35 1.30 13.89
CA VAL A 400 49.27 1.56 12.76
C VAL A 400 48.76 2.69 11.88
N LEU A 401 47.44 2.80 11.70
CA LEU A 401 46.82 3.88 10.94
C LEU A 401 46.96 5.23 11.63
N ASP A 402 46.71 5.28 12.93
CA ASP A 402 46.82 6.49 13.75
C ASP A 402 48.28 6.99 13.80
N ASP A 403 49.26 6.08 13.92
CA ASP A 403 50.69 6.40 13.91
C ASP A 403 51.14 6.97 12.55
N LEU A 404 50.72 6.37 11.44
CA LEU A 404 51.06 6.84 10.08
C LEU A 404 50.41 8.18 9.71
N VAL A 405 49.19 8.42 10.19
CA VAL A 405 48.48 9.69 10.04
C VAL A 405 49.19 10.80 10.82
N ALA A 406 49.68 10.51 12.02
CA ALA A 406 50.46 11.44 12.83
C ALA A 406 51.83 11.77 12.22
N GLU A 407 52.51 10.80 11.58
CA GLU A 407 53.85 10.99 11.00
C GLU A 407 53.85 11.74 9.66
N HIS A 408 52.80 11.58 8.84
CA HIS A 408 52.79 12.08 7.46
C HIS A 408 51.75 13.18 7.14
N ALA A 409 51.07 13.73 8.15
CA ALA A 409 50.07 14.80 8.00
C ALA A 409 49.00 14.49 6.92
N VAL A 410 48.60 13.23 6.82
CA VAL A 410 47.59 12.78 5.87
C VAL A 410 46.20 13.03 6.47
N ASN A 411 45.24 13.49 5.66
CA ASN A 411 43.87 13.70 6.12
C ASN A 411 43.27 12.38 6.65
N PRO A 412 42.97 12.27 7.97
CA PRO A 412 42.52 11.01 8.59
C PRO A 412 41.24 10.46 7.94
N ASP A 413 40.38 11.36 7.47
CA ASP A 413 39.10 11.04 6.83
C ASP A 413 39.31 10.41 5.45
N LEU A 414 40.34 10.82 4.70
CA LEU A 414 40.71 10.18 3.43
C LEU A 414 41.22 8.76 3.66
N VAL A 415 42.03 8.56 4.70
CA VAL A 415 42.64 7.26 5.01
C VAL A 415 41.57 6.23 5.38
N ASP A 416 40.65 6.58 6.28
CA ASP A 416 39.54 5.71 6.66
C ASP A 416 38.62 5.41 5.45
N LYS A 417 38.38 6.39 4.58
CA LYS A 417 37.63 6.22 3.34
C LYS A 417 38.29 5.26 2.35
N LEU A 418 39.62 5.29 2.22
CA LEU A 418 40.36 4.40 1.33
C LEU A 418 40.43 2.97 1.90
N LEU A 419 40.61 2.85 3.21
CA LEU A 419 40.61 1.55 3.89
C LEU A 419 39.27 0.82 3.71
N LYS A 420 38.15 1.55 3.87
CA LYS A 420 36.80 1.02 3.67
C LYS A 420 36.55 0.53 2.24
N LEU A 421 37.06 1.24 1.23
CA LEU A 421 36.97 0.82 -0.17
C LEU A 421 37.62 -0.55 -0.39
N VAL A 422 38.82 -0.74 0.16
CA VAL A 422 39.62 -1.95 -0.06
C VAL A 422 39.09 -3.12 0.77
N LEU A 423 38.72 -2.89 2.03
CA LEU A 423 38.31 -3.94 2.95
C LEU A 423 36.85 -4.40 2.76
N HIS A 424 35.98 -3.53 2.26
CA HIS A 424 34.54 -3.82 2.18
C HIS A 424 33.99 -3.74 0.76
N ASP A 425 34.24 -2.66 0.03
CA ASP A 425 33.62 -2.44 -1.29
C ASP A 425 34.26 -3.31 -2.39
N TYR A 426 35.56 -3.58 -2.27
CA TYR A 426 36.35 -4.38 -3.21
C TYR A 426 37.09 -5.54 -2.54
N ARG A 427 36.40 -6.24 -1.62
CA ARG A 427 36.98 -7.34 -0.83
C ARG A 427 37.55 -8.49 -1.67
N ASP A 428 37.01 -8.74 -2.87
CA ASP A 428 37.49 -9.78 -3.79
C ASP A 428 37.87 -9.18 -5.15
N LEU A 429 39.19 -9.07 -5.38
CA LEU A 429 39.78 -8.46 -6.58
C LEU A 429 39.89 -9.43 -7.76
N ASN A 430 39.43 -10.68 -7.61
CA ASN A 430 39.46 -11.68 -8.68
C ASN A 430 38.29 -11.54 -9.66
N ILE A 431 37.29 -10.70 -9.35
CA ILE A 431 36.17 -10.40 -10.24
C ILE A 431 36.67 -9.49 -11.38
N HIS A 432 36.37 -9.88 -12.63
CA HIS A 432 36.85 -9.17 -13.81
C HIS A 432 36.32 -7.72 -13.83
N GLY A 433 37.23 -6.75 -13.88
CA GLY A 433 36.90 -5.31 -13.88
C GLY A 433 36.96 -4.63 -12.51
N SER A 434 36.96 -5.38 -11.40
CA SER A 434 37.00 -4.81 -10.05
C SER A 434 38.27 -4.01 -9.76
N LYS A 435 39.42 -4.42 -10.30
CA LYS A 435 40.69 -3.67 -10.16
C LYS A 435 40.64 -2.30 -10.85
N ALA A 436 40.00 -2.22 -12.01
CA ALA A 436 39.85 -0.96 -12.76
C ALA A 436 38.83 -0.03 -12.09
N ALA A 437 37.76 -0.60 -11.54
CA ALA A 437 36.74 0.14 -10.80
C ALA A 437 37.26 0.66 -9.44
N LEU A 438 38.02 -0.15 -8.71
CA LEU A 438 38.71 0.28 -7.48
C LEU A 438 39.67 1.43 -7.76
N LYS A 439 40.48 1.34 -8.83
CA LYS A 439 41.42 2.40 -9.20
C LYS A 439 40.70 3.74 -9.44
N ARG A 440 39.59 3.73 -10.19
CA ARG A 440 38.77 4.93 -10.40
C ARG A 440 38.16 5.48 -9.12
N ALA A 441 37.66 4.61 -8.24
CA ALA A 441 37.08 5.02 -6.97
C ALA A 441 38.12 5.63 -6.01
N ILE A 442 39.37 5.14 -6.06
CA ILE A 442 40.49 5.74 -5.32
C ILE A 442 40.82 7.12 -5.89
N GLU A 443 40.94 7.24 -7.23
CA GLU A 443 41.24 8.52 -7.91
C GLU A 443 40.18 9.59 -7.59
N GLU A 444 38.89 9.25 -7.69
CA GLU A 444 37.78 10.17 -7.38
C GLU A 444 37.80 10.67 -5.92
N ARG A 445 38.15 9.80 -4.97
CA ARG A 445 38.19 10.18 -3.54
C ARG A 445 39.41 11.04 -3.20
N ILE A 446 40.55 10.79 -3.84
CA ILE A 446 41.74 11.64 -3.70
C ILE A 446 41.46 13.03 -4.29
N GLU A 447 40.86 13.11 -5.48
CA GLU A 447 40.48 14.40 -6.08
C GLU A 447 39.47 15.19 -5.23
N ALA A 448 38.50 14.50 -4.62
CA ALA A 448 37.53 15.13 -3.73
C ALA A 448 38.18 15.69 -2.46
N SER A 449 39.13 14.97 -1.87
CA SER A 449 39.86 15.43 -0.68
C SER A 449 40.75 16.64 -1.00
N LEU A 450 41.46 16.62 -2.13
CA LEU A 450 42.31 17.74 -2.57
C LEU A 450 41.51 19.02 -2.85
N LYS A 451 40.28 18.89 -3.36
CA LYS A 451 39.36 20.03 -3.56
C LYS A 451 38.85 20.61 -2.23
N GLN A 452 38.70 19.78 -1.19
CA GLN A 452 38.29 20.25 0.13
C GLN A 452 39.42 21.00 0.86
N ASP A 453 40.67 20.55 0.75
CA ASP A 453 41.81 21.23 1.37
C ASP A 453 42.14 22.57 0.67
N GLY A 454 41.95 22.67 -0.66
CA GLY A 454 42.17 23.91 -1.42
C GLY A 454 41.14 25.03 -1.15
N MET A 455 39.97 24.70 -0.62
CA MET A 455 38.96 25.70 -0.20
C MET A 455 39.26 26.28 1.19
N ALA A 456 40.11 25.62 2.00
CA ALA A 456 40.49 26.08 3.34
C ALA A 456 41.67 27.07 3.34
N SER A 457 42.39 27.23 2.22
CA SER A 457 43.62 28.04 2.13
C SER A 457 43.50 29.34 1.31
N ALA A 458 42.29 29.81 0.98
CA ALA A 458 42.12 31.09 0.29
C ALA A 458 42.24 32.27 1.27
N PRO A 459 43.09 33.29 1.03
CA PRO A 459 43.24 34.43 1.93
C PRO A 459 41.98 35.29 1.93
N THR A 460 41.55 35.70 3.12
CA THR A 460 40.41 36.57 3.37
C THR A 460 40.76 37.99 2.89
N ASP A 461 40.20 38.42 1.76
CA ASP A 461 40.38 39.78 1.25
C ASP A 461 39.83 40.81 2.26
N THR A 462 40.74 41.69 2.66
CA THR A 462 40.52 42.86 3.52
C THR A 462 39.58 43.87 2.86
N LEU A 463 38.51 44.24 3.57
CA LEU A 463 37.73 45.45 3.32
C LEU A 463 38.62 46.70 3.45
N PRO A 464 38.60 47.65 2.49
CA PRO A 464 39.17 48.96 2.72
C PRO A 464 38.12 49.88 3.35
N ASP A 465 38.46 50.41 4.52
CA ASP A 465 37.75 51.46 5.22
C ASP A 465 38.40 52.82 4.93
N THR A 466 37.60 53.86 5.16
CA THR A 466 37.92 55.30 5.25
C THR A 466 37.83 56.19 4.01
N ALA A 467 36.79 57.03 4.08
CA ALA A 467 36.52 58.27 3.37
C ALA A 467 37.48 59.42 3.84
N PRO A 468 37.30 60.69 3.42
CA PRO A 468 36.08 61.50 3.64
C PRO A 468 35.33 61.90 2.38
#